data_AF-A0A3D4FE63-F1
#
_entry.id   AF-A0A3D4FE63-F1
#
_cell.length_a   1.000
_cell.length_b   1.000
_cell.length_c   1.000
_cell.angle_alpha   90.00
_cell.angle_beta   90.00
_cell.angle_gamma   90.00
#
_symmetry.space_group_name_H-M   'P 1'
#
loop_
_entity.id
_entity.type
_entity.pdbx_description
1 polymer ?
#
loop_
_entity_poly.entity_id
_entity_poly.type
_entity_poly.pdbx_seq_one_letter_code
_entity_poly.pdbx_strand_id
1 'polypeptide(L)'
;AGEQMLSLAYLNNYNVQDHPVAELNGDRNLFVDDIVFKGPLNEPRPPLPISHTRVIPDQPAPGKEREHARNVLQDFVTKAWRRPVTDDALERLLHIVDQVLEEGAPYGEAIQVAVQAALTSPWFLYRWELDPVLQEG
;
A
#
# COMPACT_ATOMS: atom_id res chain seq x y z
N ALA A 1 -23.61 -12.55 -11.34
CA ALA A 1 -22.30 -13.21 -11.23
C ALA A 1 -22.03 -13.89 -12.56
N GLY A 2 -20.93 -13.54 -13.23
CA GLY A 2 -20.55 -14.11 -14.53
C GLY A 2 -19.47 -15.18 -14.35
N GLU A 3 -19.35 -16.08 -15.32
CA GLU A 3 -18.25 -17.04 -15.37
C GLU A 3 -16.91 -16.30 -15.53
N GLN A 4 -15.96 -16.60 -14.64
CA GLN A 4 -14.57 -16.17 -14.78
C GLN A 4 -13.72 -17.40 -15.06
N MET A 5 -13.12 -17.45 -16.25
CA MET A 5 -12.21 -18.52 -16.64
C MET A 5 -10.77 -18.10 -16.32
N LEU A 6 -10.14 -18.77 -15.35
CA LEU A 6 -8.69 -18.68 -15.14
C LEU A 6 -8.01 -19.83 -15.89
N SER A 7 -6.98 -19.52 -16.67
CA SER A 7 -6.11 -20.52 -17.28
C SER A 7 -4.65 -20.28 -16.88
N LEU A 8 -3.96 -21.36 -16.53
CA LEU A 8 -2.50 -21.39 -16.42
C LEU A 8 -1.97 -22.34 -17.49
N ALA A 9 -0.91 -21.91 -18.18
CA ALA A 9 -0.25 -22.72 -19.19
C ALA A 9 1.26 -22.73 -18.95
N TYR A 10 1.84 -23.93 -18.88
CA TYR A 10 3.29 -24.12 -18.87
C TYR A 10 3.77 -24.26 -20.32
N LEU A 11 4.09 -23.12 -20.93
CA LEU A 11 4.33 -23.04 -22.38
C LEU A 11 5.70 -23.54 -22.83
N ASN A 12 6.64 -23.72 -21.89
CA ASN A 12 8.01 -24.11 -22.19
C ASN A 12 8.42 -25.30 -21.32
N ASN A 13 7.81 -26.45 -21.60
CA ASN A 13 8.18 -27.70 -20.97
C ASN A 13 9.51 -28.21 -21.53
N TYR A 14 10.55 -28.19 -20.71
CA TYR A 14 11.87 -28.69 -21.08
C TYR A 14 12.05 -30.09 -20.50
N ASN A 15 11.92 -31.09 -21.34
CA ASN A 15 12.17 -32.48 -20.99
C ASN A 15 13.00 -33.13 -22.11
N VAL A 16 14.30 -33.24 -21.88
CA VAL A 16 15.27 -33.75 -22.86
C VAL A 16 16.11 -34.84 -22.21
N GLN A 17 16.10 -36.03 -22.80
CA GLN A 17 16.83 -37.20 -22.28
C GLN A 17 18.01 -37.62 -23.18
N ASP A 18 18.08 -37.11 -24.40
CA ASP A 18 19.07 -37.51 -25.42
C ASP A 18 19.64 -36.31 -26.19
N HIS A 19 20.16 -35.34 -25.45
CA HIS A 19 20.84 -34.18 -25.99
C HIS A 19 22.31 -34.53 -26.33
N PRO A 20 22.84 -34.11 -27.50
CA PRO A 20 24.23 -34.37 -27.90
C PRO A 20 25.28 -33.78 -26.95
N VAL A 21 24.88 -32.79 -26.15
CA VAL A 21 25.64 -32.27 -25.01
C VAL A 21 24.98 -32.80 -23.74
N ALA A 22 25.65 -33.72 -23.04
CA ALA A 22 25.07 -34.45 -21.90
C ALA A 22 24.58 -33.54 -20.75
N GLU A 23 25.21 -32.38 -20.56
CA GLU A 23 24.87 -31.38 -19.53
C GLU A 23 23.51 -30.71 -19.77
N LEU A 24 22.98 -30.83 -20.99
CA LEU A 24 21.67 -30.31 -21.37
C LEU A 24 20.58 -31.39 -21.31
N ASN A 25 20.89 -32.59 -20.81
CA ASN A 25 19.85 -33.54 -20.43
C ASN A 25 19.21 -33.11 -19.11
N GLY A 26 17.89 -33.17 -19.04
CA GLY A 26 17.16 -32.84 -17.82
C GLY A 26 15.68 -32.60 -18.04
N ASP A 27 14.98 -32.49 -16.91
CA ASP A 27 13.55 -32.22 -16.82
C ASP A 27 13.32 -30.96 -15.97
N ARG A 28 12.68 -29.94 -16.54
CA ARG A 28 12.29 -28.71 -15.82
C ARG A 28 10.81 -28.79 -15.53
N ASN A 29 10.48 -28.74 -14.25
CA ASN A 29 9.11 -28.78 -13.77
C ASN A 29 8.68 -27.40 -13.26
N LEU A 30 7.42 -27.04 -13.52
CA LEU A 30 6.75 -25.90 -12.92
C LEU A 30 5.89 -26.39 -11.76
N PHE A 31 6.09 -25.82 -10.58
CA PHE A 31 5.25 -26.06 -9.41
C PHE A 31 4.47 -24.79 -9.09
N VAL A 32 3.15 -24.91 -8.92
CA VAL A 32 2.29 -23.86 -8.39
C VAL A 32 1.96 -24.23 -6.96
N ASP A 33 2.40 -23.40 -6.00
CA ASP A 33 2.25 -23.66 -4.56
C ASP A 33 0.83 -23.31 -4.10
N ASP A 34 0.36 -22.10 -4.40
CA ASP A 34 -1.01 -21.69 -4.14
C ASP A 34 -1.57 -20.77 -5.22
N ILE A 35 -2.90 -20.84 -5.36
CA ILE A 35 -3.71 -19.84 -6.06
C ILE A 35 -4.79 -19.39 -5.08
N VAL A 36 -4.56 -18.27 -4.41
CA VAL A 36 -5.49 -17.76 -3.39
C VAL A 36 -6.47 -16.76 -4.00
N PHE A 37 -7.75 -17.13 -3.95
CA PHE A 37 -8.87 -16.23 -4.25
C PHE A 37 -9.48 -15.72 -2.94
N LYS A 38 -9.31 -14.42 -2.64
CA LYS A 38 -9.98 -13.77 -1.50
C LYS A 38 -11.29 -13.13 -1.97
N GLY A 39 -12.39 -13.84 -1.72
CA GLY A 39 -13.75 -13.32 -1.87
C GLY A 39 -14.25 -12.62 -0.61
N PRO A 40 -15.45 -12.01 -0.65
CA PRO A 40 -16.43 -12.02 -1.75
C PRO A 40 -16.12 -11.00 -2.86
N LEU A 41 -16.11 -11.45 -4.12
CA LEU A 41 -15.80 -10.61 -5.28
C LEU A 41 -16.91 -9.60 -5.63
N ASN A 42 -18.12 -9.82 -5.11
CA ASN A 42 -19.32 -9.01 -5.37
C ASN A 42 -19.94 -8.43 -4.09
N GLU A 43 -19.27 -8.49 -2.94
CA GLU A 43 -19.73 -7.72 -1.78
C GLU A 43 -19.17 -6.29 -1.87
N PRO A 44 -19.96 -5.27 -1.49
CA PRO A 44 -19.40 -3.95 -1.28
C PRO A 44 -18.26 -4.10 -0.27
N ARG A 45 -17.09 -3.52 -0.58
CA ARG A 45 -15.95 -3.57 0.35
C ARG A 45 -16.46 -3.16 1.74
N PRO A 46 -16.09 -3.90 2.80
CA PRO A 46 -16.43 -3.48 4.14
C PRO A 46 -16.01 -2.01 4.30
N PRO A 47 -16.84 -1.18 4.97
CA PRO A 47 -16.52 0.22 5.16
C PRO A 47 -15.13 0.33 5.78
N LEU A 48 -14.37 1.32 5.33
CA LEU A 48 -13.01 1.52 5.80
C LEU A 48 -12.99 1.58 7.33
N PRO A 49 -12.03 0.90 8.00
CA PRO A 49 -11.92 0.96 9.45
C PRO A 49 -11.87 2.40 9.95
N ILE A 50 -12.39 2.66 11.15
CA ILE A 50 -12.42 4.01 11.74
C ILE A 50 -11.02 4.64 11.80
N SER A 51 -9.97 3.83 11.97
CA SER A 51 -8.58 4.29 11.92
C SER A 51 -8.19 4.89 10.56
N HIS A 52 -8.69 4.33 9.45
CA HIS A 52 -8.43 4.84 8.11
C HIS A 52 -9.14 6.18 7.88
N THR A 53 -10.43 6.28 8.22
CA THR A 53 -11.21 7.51 8.01
C THR A 53 -10.75 8.67 8.88
N ARG A 54 -10.00 8.41 9.96
CA ARG A 54 -9.35 9.46 10.77
C ARG A 54 -8.17 10.14 10.08
N VAL A 55 -7.54 9.47 9.13
CA VAL A 55 -6.37 9.98 8.39
C VAL A 55 -6.76 10.37 6.97
N ILE A 56 -7.57 9.56 6.29
CA ILE A 56 -8.09 9.81 4.95
C ILE A 56 -9.63 9.75 5.03
N PRO A 57 -10.30 10.88 5.29
CA PRO A 57 -11.74 10.89 5.54
C PRO A 57 -12.57 10.58 4.29
N ASP A 58 -12.11 11.03 3.13
CA ASP A 58 -12.80 10.91 1.84
C ASP A 58 -11.82 10.88 0.65
N GLN A 59 -12.38 10.82 -0.56
CA GLN A 59 -11.64 10.82 -1.83
C GLN A 59 -11.73 12.19 -2.48
N PRO A 60 -10.67 12.66 -3.16
CA PRO A 60 -10.70 13.91 -3.90
C PRO A 60 -11.67 13.83 -5.08
N ALA A 61 -12.24 14.98 -5.45
CA ALA A 61 -12.82 15.14 -6.78
C ALA A 61 -11.70 15.08 -7.84
N PRO A 62 -11.99 14.59 -9.07
CA PRO A 62 -11.00 14.57 -10.14
C PRO A 62 -10.39 15.95 -10.39
N GLY A 63 -9.06 16.04 -10.43
CA GLY A 63 -8.31 17.30 -10.60
C GLY A 63 -8.13 18.12 -9.33
N LYS A 64 -8.59 17.62 -8.17
CA LYS A 64 -8.45 18.26 -6.85
C LYS A 64 -7.56 17.48 -5.89
N GLU A 65 -6.81 16.51 -6.40
CA GLU A 65 -5.98 15.59 -5.63
C GLU A 65 -4.97 16.34 -4.75
N ARG A 66 -4.26 17.32 -5.31
CA ARG A 66 -3.24 18.09 -4.57
C ARG A 66 -3.81 18.97 -3.48
N GLU A 67 -4.93 19.65 -3.75
CA GLU A 67 -5.62 20.50 -2.76
C GLU A 67 -6.13 19.66 -1.60
N HIS A 68 -6.75 18.53 -1.92
CA HIS A 68 -7.24 17.58 -0.95
C HIS A 68 -6.09 16.95 -0.12
N ALA A 69 -5.01 16.55 -0.78
CA ALA A 69 -3.81 16.04 -0.13
C ALA A 69 -3.22 17.05 0.88
N ARG A 70 -3.22 18.35 0.55
CA ARG A 70 -2.76 19.40 1.47
C ARG A 70 -3.56 19.39 2.77
N ASN A 71 -4.89 19.38 2.67
CA ASN A 71 -5.77 19.43 3.84
C ASN A 71 -5.59 18.16 4.70
N VAL A 72 -5.59 16.99 4.06
CA VAL A 72 -5.38 15.69 4.72
C VAL A 72 -4.04 15.64 5.45
N LEU A 73 -2.95 16.01 4.76
CA LEU A 73 -1.61 15.94 5.34
C LEU A 73 -1.43 16.98 6.44
N GLN A 74 -1.95 18.20 6.27
CA GLN A 74 -1.90 19.24 7.30
C GLN A 74 -2.58 18.80 8.60
N ASP A 75 -3.80 18.27 8.50
CA ASP A 75 -4.56 17.78 9.66
C ASP A 75 -3.86 16.61 10.35
N PHE A 76 -3.22 15.74 9.57
CA PHE A 76 -2.46 14.61 10.09
C PHE A 76 -1.20 15.07 10.82
N VAL A 77 -0.33 15.85 10.16
CA VAL A 77 0.97 16.23 10.73
C VAL A 77 0.87 17.21 11.88
N THR A 78 -0.20 18.01 11.95
CA THR A 78 -0.50 18.85 13.12
C THR A 78 -0.68 18.03 14.40
N LYS A 79 -1.15 16.79 14.28
CA LYS A 79 -1.31 15.85 15.40
C LYS A 79 -0.10 14.93 15.57
N ALA A 80 0.55 14.57 14.46
CA ALA A 80 1.64 13.60 14.44
C ALA A 80 3.01 14.19 14.80
N TRP A 81 3.24 15.48 14.59
CA TRP A 81 4.54 16.10 14.83
C TRP A 81 4.60 16.84 16.17
N ARG A 82 5.78 16.83 16.80
CA ARG A 82 6.03 17.52 18.08
C ARG A 82 6.13 19.04 17.99
N ARG A 83 5.99 19.60 16.79
CA ARG A 83 6.12 21.04 16.52
C ARG A 83 5.07 21.49 15.51
N PRO A 84 4.73 22.80 15.49
CA PRO A 84 3.87 23.35 14.45
C PRO A 84 4.40 23.02 13.06
N VAL A 85 3.50 22.58 12.17
CA VAL A 85 3.81 22.38 10.76
C VAL A 85 4.07 23.72 10.09
N THR A 86 5.11 23.78 9.26
CA THR A 86 5.41 24.92 8.40
C THR A 86 4.99 24.62 6.97
N ASP A 87 4.67 25.64 6.19
CA ASP A 87 4.29 25.48 4.78
C ASP A 87 5.37 24.73 3.99
N ASP A 88 6.65 25.04 4.20
CA ASP A 88 7.77 24.33 3.55
C ASP A 88 7.87 22.84 3.88
N ALA A 89 7.41 22.44 5.07
CA ALA A 89 7.40 21.04 5.46
C ALA A 89 6.22 20.30 4.84
N LEU A 90 5.08 21.00 4.74
CA LEU A 90 3.90 20.49 4.06
C LEU A 90 4.16 20.35 2.55
N GLU A 91 4.80 21.32 1.91
CA GLU A 91 5.19 21.24 0.50
C GLU A 91 6.08 20.03 0.20
N ARG A 92 7.01 19.68 1.10
CA ARG A 92 7.85 18.49 0.91
C ARG A 92 7.05 17.20 0.90
N LEU A 93 6.01 17.08 1.72
CA LEU A 93 5.11 15.93 1.68
C LEU A 93 4.23 15.95 0.43
N LEU A 94 3.77 17.12 0.00
CA LEU A 94 2.99 17.26 -1.22
C LEU A 94 3.79 16.94 -2.47
N HIS A 95 5.09 17.23 -2.48
CA HIS A 95 5.97 16.82 -3.56
C HIS A 95 6.06 15.29 -3.69
N ILE A 96 6.12 14.57 -2.56
CA ILE A 96 6.07 13.10 -2.57
C ILE A 96 4.75 12.61 -3.17
N VAL A 97 3.63 13.24 -2.82
CA VAL A 97 2.32 12.92 -3.41
C VAL A 97 2.35 13.12 -4.93
N ASP A 98 2.86 14.25 -5.42
CA ASP A 98 2.95 14.49 -6.87
C ASP A 98 3.78 13.43 -7.57
N GLN A 99 4.96 13.10 -7.04
CA GLN A 99 5.86 12.12 -7.64
C GLN A 99 5.17 10.75 -7.78
N VAL A 100 4.49 10.30 -6.73
CA VAL A 100 3.79 9.01 -6.74
C VAL A 100 2.59 9.03 -7.71
N LEU A 101 1.88 10.16 -7.82
CA LEU A 101 0.81 10.32 -8.82
C LEU A 101 1.35 10.36 -10.27
N GLU A 102 2.48 11.03 -10.49
CA GLU A 102 3.16 11.10 -11.80
C GLU A 102 3.65 9.72 -12.26
N GLU A 103 4.00 8.83 -11.33
CA GLU A 103 4.34 7.43 -11.58
C GLU A 103 3.10 6.56 -11.92
N GLY A 104 1.89 7.13 -11.87
CA GLY A 104 0.64 6.47 -12.22
C GLY A 104 0.00 5.67 -11.08
N ALA A 105 0.48 5.83 -9.85
CA ALA A 105 -0.10 5.18 -8.69
C ALA A 105 -1.47 5.80 -8.32
N PRO A 106 -2.38 5.02 -7.70
CA PRO A 106 -3.65 5.54 -7.23
C PRO A 106 -3.47 6.55 -6.09
N TYR A 107 -4.39 7.51 -5.97
CA TYR A 107 -4.33 8.59 -4.97
C TYR A 107 -4.13 8.10 -3.52
N GLY A 108 -4.82 7.01 -3.14
CA GLY A 108 -4.67 6.42 -1.80
C GLY A 108 -3.24 5.97 -1.50
N GLU A 109 -2.53 5.46 -2.51
CA GLU A 109 -1.13 5.05 -2.38
C GLU A 109 -0.21 6.27 -2.25
N ALA A 110 -0.44 7.33 -3.03
CA ALA A 110 0.30 8.58 -2.92
C ALA A 110 0.20 9.19 -1.50
N ILE A 111 -1.00 9.19 -0.90
CA ILE A 111 -1.19 9.62 0.48
C ILE A 111 -0.52 8.68 1.48
N GLN A 112 -0.62 7.36 1.27
CA GLN A 112 0.04 6.39 2.12
C GLN A 112 1.56 6.63 2.18
N VAL A 113 2.21 6.86 1.05
CA VAL A 113 3.66 7.13 0.99
C VAL A 113 3.99 8.45 1.72
N ALA A 114 3.20 9.51 1.52
CA ALA A 114 3.40 10.78 2.23
C ALA A 114 3.20 10.63 3.75
N VAL A 115 2.22 9.85 4.19
CA VAL A 115 2.01 9.53 5.62
C VAL A 115 3.20 8.73 6.16
N GLN A 116 3.73 7.75 5.44
CA GLN A 116 4.94 7.02 5.83
C GLN A 116 6.14 7.96 5.98
N ALA A 117 6.33 8.91 5.06
CA ALA A 117 7.36 9.93 5.17
C ALA A 117 7.17 10.81 6.42
N ALA A 118 5.93 11.17 6.74
CA ALA A 118 5.63 11.93 7.94
C ALA A 118 5.89 11.16 9.24
N LEU A 119 5.63 9.84 9.26
CA LEU A 119 5.89 8.95 10.40
C LEU A 119 7.38 8.66 10.62
N THR A 120 8.17 8.66 9.54
CA THR A 120 9.64 8.46 9.57
C THR A 120 10.41 9.77 9.77
N SER A 121 9.72 10.91 9.73
CA SER A 121 10.30 12.22 9.99
C SER A 121 10.91 12.28 11.40
N PRO A 122 12.08 12.92 11.57
CA PRO A 122 12.62 13.19 12.89
C PRO A 122 11.69 14.02 13.78
N TRP A 123 10.61 14.60 13.24
CA TRP A 123 9.67 15.47 13.96
C TRP A 123 8.46 14.72 14.49
N PHE A 124 8.32 13.43 14.13
CA PHE A 124 7.26 12.58 14.64
C PHE A 124 7.28 12.53 16.18
N LEU A 125 6.08 12.58 16.76
CA LEU A 125 5.85 12.54 18.19
C LEU A 125 5.75 11.09 18.66
N TYR A 126 6.80 10.60 19.31
CA TYR A 126 6.76 9.32 20.01
C TYR A 126 6.14 9.51 21.39
N ARG A 127 5.09 8.74 21.70
CA ARG A 127 4.48 8.68 23.03
C ARG A 127 4.87 7.36 23.67
N TRP A 128 5.38 7.42 24.89
CA TRP A 128 5.61 6.23 25.70
C TRP A 128 4.26 5.66 26.15
N GLU A 129 4.00 4.39 25.82
CA GLU A 129 2.88 3.65 26.39
C GLU A 129 3.37 2.99 27.69
N LEU A 130 2.80 3.40 28.83
CA LEU A 130 2.98 2.66 30.06
C LEU A 130 2.11 1.41 29.97
N ASP A 131 2.70 0.23 30.19
CA ASP A 131 1.93 -0.99 30.31
C ASP A 131 0.80 -0.78 31.32
N PRO A 132 -0.44 -1.22 31.01
CA PRO A 132 -1.50 -1.17 31.99
C PRO A 132 -1.02 -1.98 33.20
N VAL A 133 -0.96 -1.32 34.36
CA VAL A 133 -0.74 -2.02 35.63
C VAL A 133 -1.87 -3.04 35.70
N LEU A 134 -1.55 -4.32 35.56
CA LEU A 134 -2.52 -5.41 35.71
C LEU A 134 -3.15 -5.23 37.08
N GLN A 135 -4.39 -4.74 37.12
CA GLN A 135 -5.18 -4.76 38.33
C GLN A 135 -5.63 -6.21 38.52
N GLU A 136 -4.83 -6.97 39.26
CA GLU A 136 -5.28 -8.26 39.78
C GLU A 136 -6.46 -8.02 40.73
N GLY A 137 -7.60 -8.62 40.40
CA GLY A 137 -8.79 -8.74 41.23
C GLY A 137 -9.21 -10.19 41.29
#